data_AF-A0A0D6TP17-F1
#
_entry.id   AF-A0A0D6TP17-F1
#
_cell.length_a   1.000
_cell.length_b   1.000
_cell.length_c   1.000
_cell.angle_alpha   90.00
_cell.angle_beta   90.00
_cell.angle_gamma   90.00
#
_symmetry.space_group_name_H-M   'P 1'
#
loop_
_entity.id
_entity.type
_entity.pdbx_description
1 polymer ?
#
loop_
_entity_poly.entity_id
_entity_poly.type
_entity_poly.pdbx_seq_one_letter_code
_entity_poly.pdbx_strand_id
1 'polypeptide(L)'
;MTKKLLLLFLFLFLSCKETNQAPPVKEETRQVQSFYQEAPTITPDDIEEIDNEERRTYHIDNQYKYKYRTGKQDYYEYNYDIISKDSLGNEVRGNVNVRGKYGAGKITNTNGVEKDIYVQWIRYGVLKGTDEDKKEYEFVVE
;
A
#
# COMPACT_ATOMS: atom_id res chain seq x y z
N MET A 1 7.27 42.40 -62.00
CA MET A 1 7.96 42.35 -60.70
C MET A 1 7.02 42.88 -59.62
N THR A 2 6.85 42.11 -58.53
CA THR A 2 6.41 42.49 -57.16
C THR A 2 5.07 43.24 -56.99
N LYS A 3 4.06 42.59 -56.37
CA LYS A 3 3.62 42.71 -54.94
C LYS A 3 2.99 44.09 -54.65
N LYS A 4 1.88 44.29 -53.93
CA LYS A 4 1.00 43.49 -53.05
C LYS A 4 -0.22 44.39 -52.71
N LEU A 5 -1.43 43.84 -52.65
CA LEU A 5 -2.29 43.69 -51.45
C LEU A 5 -2.90 44.97 -50.85
N LEU A 6 -4.25 45.07 -50.82
CA LEU A 6 -4.97 45.49 -49.61
C LEU A 6 -6.41 44.95 -49.53
N LEU A 7 -6.67 44.33 -48.37
CA LEU A 7 -7.90 43.94 -47.65
C LEU A 7 -9.28 44.11 -48.31
N LEU A 8 -10.06 43.03 -48.23
CA LEU A 8 -11.48 43.12 -47.87
C LEU A 8 -11.82 42.08 -46.79
N PHE A 9 -12.34 42.59 -45.67
CA PHE A 9 -12.94 41.87 -44.56
C PHE A 9 -14.06 40.94 -45.03
N LEU A 10 -14.06 39.68 -44.59
CA LEU A 10 -15.29 38.91 -44.42
C LEU A 10 -15.24 38.20 -43.06
N PHE A 11 -15.93 38.81 -42.09
CA PHE A 11 -16.35 38.16 -40.85
C PHE A 11 -17.33 37.04 -41.22
N LEU A 12 -16.89 35.78 -41.14
CA LEU A 12 -17.80 34.64 -41.05
C LEU A 12 -17.77 34.16 -39.60
N PHE A 13 -18.89 34.39 -38.93
CA PHE A 13 -19.15 33.98 -37.56
C PHE A 13 -18.92 32.48 -37.40
N LEU A 14 -17.95 32.12 -36.55
CA LEU A 14 -17.91 30.79 -35.95
C LEU A 14 -19.20 30.58 -35.16
N SER A 15 -20.07 29.71 -35.66
CA SER A 15 -21.12 29.09 -34.88
C SER A 15 -20.94 27.57 -34.92
N CYS A 16 -19.87 27.08 -34.29
CA CYS A 16 -19.86 25.69 -33.81
C CYS A 16 -20.80 25.62 -32.62
N LYS A 17 -21.92 24.92 -32.77
CA LYS A 17 -22.76 24.53 -31.65
C LYS A 17 -21.96 23.53 -30.81
N GLU A 18 -21.60 23.90 -29.59
CA GLU A 18 -21.22 22.94 -28.55
C GLU A 18 -22.41 22.02 -28.29
N THR A 19 -22.32 20.79 -28.76
CA THR A 19 -23.16 19.71 -28.25
C THR A 19 -22.47 19.15 -27.01
N ASN A 20 -22.81 19.71 -25.84
CA ASN A 20 -22.50 19.13 -24.53
C ASN A 20 -23.30 17.84 -24.32
N GLN A 21 -22.97 16.78 -25.05
CA GLN A 21 -23.38 15.43 -24.71
C GLN A 21 -22.15 14.53 -24.74
N ALA A 22 -21.69 14.18 -23.54
CA ALA A 22 -20.72 13.10 -23.38
C ALA A 22 -21.30 11.84 -24.05
N PRO A 23 -20.51 11.10 -24.84
CA PRO A 23 -20.97 9.84 -25.41
C PRO A 23 -21.39 8.89 -24.28
N PRO A 24 -22.51 8.16 -24.44
CA PRO A 24 -22.99 7.25 -23.39
C PRO A 24 -21.90 6.21 -23.12
N VAL A 25 -21.37 6.23 -21.89
CA VAL A 25 -20.48 5.21 -21.36
C VAL A 25 -21.31 3.94 -21.27
N LYS A 26 -21.22 3.10 -22.30
CA LYS A 26 -21.66 1.71 -22.20
C LYS A 26 -20.72 1.03 -21.22
N GLU A 27 -21.25 0.69 -20.06
CA GLU A 27 -20.68 -0.23 -19.08
C GLU A 27 -20.53 -1.62 -19.74
N GLU A 28 -19.54 -1.77 -20.59
CA GLU A 28 -18.99 -3.06 -20.96
C GLU A 28 -17.70 -3.18 -20.15
N THR A 29 -17.76 -3.98 -19.09
CA THR A 29 -16.61 -4.40 -18.27
C THR A 29 -15.62 -5.16 -19.15
N ARG A 30 -14.80 -4.43 -19.92
CA ARG A 30 -13.58 -4.95 -20.51
C ARG A 30 -12.64 -5.24 -19.35
N GLN A 31 -12.59 -6.50 -18.92
CA GLN A 31 -11.49 -6.96 -18.09
C GLN A 31 -10.20 -6.83 -18.90
N VAL A 32 -9.48 -5.74 -18.67
CA VAL A 32 -8.12 -5.57 -19.18
C VAL A 32 -7.31 -6.68 -18.52
N GLN A 33 -6.86 -7.66 -19.30
CA GLN A 33 -5.89 -8.65 -18.84
C GLN A 33 -4.60 -7.88 -18.50
N SER A 34 -4.44 -7.57 -17.22
CA SER A 34 -3.20 -7.03 -16.68
C SER A 34 -2.11 -8.07 -16.88
N PHE A 35 -1.03 -7.71 -17.56
CA PHE A 35 0.20 -8.51 -17.61
C PHE A 35 0.94 -8.53 -16.27
N TYR A 36 0.54 -7.68 -15.31
CA TYR A 36 1.09 -7.65 -13.97
C TYR A 36 0.24 -8.56 -13.07
N GLN A 37 0.88 -9.61 -12.56
CA GLN A 37 0.33 -10.40 -11.47
C GLN A 37 0.39 -9.54 -10.21
N GLU A 38 -0.76 -9.25 -9.61
CA GLU A 38 -0.81 -8.52 -8.34
C GLU A 38 -0.20 -9.38 -7.23
N ALA A 39 0.67 -8.76 -6.43
CA ALA A 39 1.25 -9.42 -5.27
C ALA A 39 0.14 -9.70 -4.23
N PRO A 40 0.10 -10.88 -3.58
CA PRO A 40 -0.95 -11.21 -2.61
C PRO A 40 -0.90 -10.26 -1.42
N THR A 41 -2.00 -9.61 -1.04
CA THR A 41 -2.00 -8.62 0.06
C THR A 41 -1.65 -9.29 1.39
N ILE A 42 -0.70 -8.72 2.15
CA ILE A 42 -0.38 -9.20 3.50
C ILE A 42 -1.58 -8.92 4.42
N THR A 43 -2.00 -9.93 5.15
CA THR A 43 -3.07 -9.88 6.14
C THR A 43 -2.54 -10.12 7.56
N PRO A 44 -3.28 -9.69 8.60
CA PRO A 44 -2.91 -9.99 9.98
C PRO A 44 -2.74 -11.48 10.29
N ASP A 45 -3.48 -12.36 9.61
CA ASP A 45 -3.45 -13.81 9.86
C ASP A 45 -2.19 -14.48 9.30
N ASP A 46 -1.48 -13.83 8.37
CA ASP A 46 -0.23 -14.34 7.79
C ASP A 46 0.91 -14.48 8.83
N ILE A 47 0.72 -13.95 10.05
CA ILE A 47 1.69 -14.13 11.14
C ILE A 47 1.51 -15.48 11.87
N GLU A 48 0.34 -16.12 11.73
CA GLU A 48 -0.01 -17.31 12.51
C GLU A 48 0.66 -18.58 11.98
N GLU A 49 0.80 -18.69 10.66
CA GLU A 49 1.42 -19.82 9.98
C GLU A 49 2.21 -19.37 8.75
N ILE A 50 3.43 -19.88 8.61
CA ILE A 50 4.24 -19.69 7.39
C ILE A 50 3.87 -20.80 6.40
N ASP A 51 3.37 -20.41 5.21
CA ASP A 51 3.00 -21.35 4.16
C ASP A 51 4.18 -22.25 3.75
N ASN A 52 3.87 -23.46 3.28
CA ASN A 52 4.85 -24.46 2.88
C ASN A 52 5.76 -23.99 1.73
N GLU A 53 5.25 -23.13 0.84
CA GLU A 53 6.06 -22.54 -0.22
C GLU A 53 7.04 -21.51 0.35
N GLU A 54 6.55 -20.61 1.21
CA GLU A 54 7.34 -19.54 1.82
C GLU A 54 8.40 -20.07 2.78
N ARG A 55 8.11 -21.18 3.47
CA ARG A 55 9.05 -21.86 4.35
C ARG A 55 10.33 -22.30 3.63
N ARG A 56 10.29 -22.50 2.31
CA ARG A 56 11.48 -22.84 1.52
C ARG A 56 12.50 -21.70 1.45
N THR A 57 12.06 -20.47 1.66
CA THR A 57 12.91 -19.28 1.63
C THR A 57 13.16 -18.69 3.02
N TYR A 58 12.72 -19.41 4.06
CA TYR A 58 12.92 -19.05 5.46
C TYR A 58 14.39 -18.76 5.75
N HIS A 59 14.65 -17.57 6.26
CA HIS A 59 15.98 -17.09 6.52
C HIS A 59 16.01 -16.22 7.77
N ILE A 60 17.03 -16.45 8.61
CA ILE A 60 17.32 -15.62 9.79
C ILE A 60 18.67 -14.94 9.53
N ASP A 61 18.74 -13.64 9.79
CA ASP A 61 19.96 -12.86 9.71
C ASP A 61 20.08 -11.92 10.91
N ASN A 62 21.11 -12.12 11.72
CA ASN A 62 21.35 -11.33 12.93
C ASN A 62 21.93 -9.94 12.66
N GLN A 63 22.24 -9.59 11.40
CA GLN A 63 22.69 -8.24 11.02
C GLN A 63 21.55 -7.25 10.82
N TYR A 64 20.32 -7.74 10.69
CA TYR A 64 19.12 -6.92 10.47
C TYR A 64 18.16 -7.07 11.65
N LYS A 65 17.19 -6.15 11.73
CA LYS A 65 16.18 -6.14 12.80
C LYS A 65 14.98 -7.06 12.54
N TYR A 66 14.88 -7.66 11.36
CA TYR A 66 13.80 -8.63 11.14
C TYR A 66 14.12 -9.92 11.89
N LYS A 67 13.12 -10.57 12.45
CA LYS A 67 13.25 -11.89 13.08
C LYS A 67 13.55 -12.97 12.05
N TYR A 68 12.78 -12.95 10.97
CA TYR A 68 12.96 -13.84 9.83
C TYR A 68 12.47 -13.18 8.54
N ARG A 69 12.94 -13.70 7.42
CA ARG A 69 12.43 -13.41 6.09
C ARG A 69 11.89 -14.69 5.47
N THR A 70 10.71 -14.61 4.88
CA THR A 70 10.04 -15.67 4.13
C THR A 70 9.54 -15.12 2.81
N GLY A 71 8.87 -15.94 2.00
CA GLY A 71 8.14 -15.46 0.84
C GLY A 71 8.27 -16.35 -0.39
N LYS A 72 7.55 -15.93 -1.43
CA LYS A 72 7.53 -16.58 -2.74
C LYS A 72 8.49 -15.88 -3.68
N GLN A 73 8.76 -16.49 -4.83
CA GLN A 73 9.65 -15.89 -5.83
C GLN A 73 9.19 -14.44 -6.13
N ASP A 74 10.12 -13.48 -6.00
CA ASP A 74 9.92 -12.04 -6.17
C ASP A 74 9.07 -11.32 -5.10
N TYR A 75 8.56 -12.05 -4.09
CA TYR A 75 7.71 -11.52 -3.02
C TYR A 75 8.22 -11.96 -1.65
N TYR A 76 9.32 -11.36 -1.21
CA TYR A 76 9.84 -11.58 0.15
C TYR A 76 9.13 -10.71 1.17
N GLU A 77 8.88 -11.32 2.32
CA GLU A 77 8.25 -10.70 3.47
C GLU A 77 9.20 -10.78 4.66
N TYR A 78 9.17 -9.75 5.49
CA TYR A 78 10.09 -9.58 6.60
C TYR A 78 9.28 -9.44 7.88
N ASN A 79 9.54 -10.33 8.84
CA ASN A 79 8.86 -10.33 10.11
C ASN A 79 9.56 -9.43 11.12
N TYR A 80 8.82 -8.56 11.79
CA TYR A 80 9.34 -7.64 12.80
C TYR A 80 8.53 -7.73 14.08
N ASP A 81 9.24 -7.67 15.22
CA ASP A 81 8.61 -7.23 16.46
C ASP A 81 8.54 -5.72 16.48
N ILE A 82 7.42 -5.21 16.97
CA ILE A 82 7.12 -3.79 17.02
C ILE A 82 6.68 -3.38 18.42
N ILE A 83 7.07 -2.19 18.83
CA ILE A 83 6.74 -1.63 20.14
C ILE A 83 6.28 -0.17 20.01
N SER A 84 5.23 0.18 20.74
CA SER A 84 4.73 1.53 20.91
C SER A 84 4.31 1.77 22.36
N LYS A 85 4.01 3.01 22.71
CA LYS A 85 3.28 3.36 23.93
C LYS A 85 1.88 3.88 23.57
N ASP A 86 0.89 3.53 24.38
CA ASP A 86 -0.43 4.12 24.29
C ASP A 86 -0.47 5.53 24.90
N SER A 87 -1.64 6.17 24.88
CA SER A 87 -1.84 7.52 25.43
C SER A 87 -1.64 7.61 26.95
N LEU A 88 -1.65 6.48 27.66
CA LEU A 88 -1.41 6.39 29.10
C LEU A 88 0.06 6.04 29.40
N GLY A 89 0.88 5.82 28.37
CA GLY A 89 2.28 5.42 28.50
C GLY A 89 2.48 3.92 28.68
N ASN A 90 1.42 3.11 28.59
CA ASN A 90 1.52 1.65 28.66
C ASN A 90 2.07 1.10 27.34
N GLU A 91 2.79 -0.01 27.44
CA GLU A 91 3.40 -0.64 26.28
C GLU A 91 2.35 -1.37 25.42
N VAL A 92 2.50 -1.23 24.11
CA VAL A 92 1.77 -2.00 23.10
C VAL A 92 2.83 -2.71 22.26
N ARG A 93 2.84 -4.04 22.30
CA ARG A 93 3.74 -4.87 21.49
C ARG A 93 2.99 -5.43 20.29
N GLY A 94 3.70 -5.83 19.26
CA GLY A 94 3.11 -6.55 18.14
C GLY A 94 4.15 -7.30 17.32
N ASN A 95 3.64 -8.11 16.41
CA ASN A 95 4.42 -8.83 15.42
C ASN A 95 3.77 -8.63 14.05
N VAL A 96 4.56 -8.27 13.04
CA VAL A 96 4.06 -7.92 11.70
C VAL A 96 4.95 -8.50 10.62
N ASN A 97 4.33 -8.93 9.52
CA ASN A 97 5.01 -9.21 8.25
C ASN A 97 4.93 -7.96 7.37
N VAL A 98 6.04 -7.60 6.73
CA VAL A 98 6.14 -6.42 5.87
C VAL A 98 6.75 -6.78 4.53
N ARG A 99 6.12 -6.33 3.45
CA ARG A 99 6.63 -6.43 2.07
C ARG A 99 6.64 -5.07 1.40
N GLY A 100 7.83 -4.67 0.96
CA GLY A 100 8.04 -3.31 0.44
C GLY A 100 7.68 -2.27 1.49
N LYS A 101 6.67 -1.43 1.22
CA LYS A 101 6.26 -0.36 2.13
C LYS A 101 5.20 -0.78 3.15
N TYR A 102 4.42 -1.82 2.89
CA TYR A 102 3.20 -2.14 3.63
C TYR A 102 3.29 -3.49 4.31
N GLY A 103 2.60 -3.65 5.43
CA GLY A 103 2.54 -4.89 6.17
C GLY A 103 1.30 -4.98 7.03
N ALA A 104 1.12 -6.13 7.67
CA ALA A 104 0.04 -6.37 8.61
C ALA A 104 0.49 -7.39 9.67
N GLY A 105 -0.28 -7.49 10.74
CA GLY A 105 -0.06 -8.43 11.82
C GLY A 105 -0.95 -8.11 13.00
N LYS A 106 -0.50 -8.45 14.21
CA LYS A 106 -1.29 -8.30 15.43
C LYS A 106 -0.52 -7.57 16.51
N ILE A 107 -1.23 -6.80 17.34
CA ILE A 107 -0.71 -6.08 18.50
C ILE A 107 -1.44 -6.51 19.76
N THR A 108 -0.76 -6.46 20.89
CA THR A 108 -1.28 -6.80 22.21
C THR A 108 -0.97 -5.68 23.19
N ASN A 109 -1.97 -5.23 23.95
CA ASN A 109 -1.78 -4.25 25.02
C ASN A 109 -1.45 -4.92 26.36
N THR A 110 -1.16 -4.12 27.39
CA THR A 110 -0.87 -4.61 28.76
C THR A 110 -2.01 -5.41 29.41
N ASN A 111 -3.24 -5.27 28.91
CA ASN A 111 -4.40 -6.03 29.38
C ASN A 111 -4.56 -7.38 28.67
N GLY A 112 -3.66 -7.73 27.75
CA GLY A 112 -3.72 -8.94 26.95
C GLY A 112 -4.74 -8.90 25.82
N VAL A 113 -5.29 -7.72 25.50
CA VAL A 113 -6.22 -7.58 24.37
C VAL A 113 -5.42 -7.51 23.08
N GLU A 114 -5.73 -8.42 22.17
CA GLU A 114 -5.15 -8.50 20.84
C GLU A 114 -6.01 -7.74 19.82
N LYS A 115 -5.35 -7.12 18.84
CA LYS A 115 -5.99 -6.46 17.69
C LYS A 115 -5.16 -6.62 16.43
N ASP A 116 -5.84 -6.68 15.30
CA ASP A 116 -5.23 -6.58 13.99
C ASP A 116 -4.66 -5.17 13.75
N ILE A 117 -3.51 -5.10 13.10
CA ILE A 117 -2.84 -3.85 12.73
C ILE A 117 -2.39 -3.89 11.27
N TYR A 118 -2.61 -2.80 10.56
CA TYR A 118 -2.03 -2.55 9.24
C TYR A 118 -0.96 -1.48 9.36
N VAL A 119 0.22 -1.74 8.80
CA VAL A 119 1.39 -0.88 8.98
C VAL A 119 1.99 -0.41 7.65
N GLN A 120 2.66 0.73 7.70
CA GLN A 120 3.51 1.20 6.61
C GLN A 120 4.81 1.79 7.13
N TRP A 121 5.90 1.59 6.40
CA TRP A 121 7.16 2.29 6.66
C TRP A 121 6.99 3.78 6.42
N ILE A 122 7.33 4.57 7.43
CA ILE A 122 7.40 6.04 7.31
C ILE A 122 8.83 6.55 7.41
N ARG A 123 9.73 5.82 8.06
CA ARG A 123 11.19 6.05 8.08
C ARG A 123 11.92 4.80 8.56
N TYR A 124 13.25 4.81 8.49
CA TYR A 124 14.06 3.68 8.95
C TYR A 124 13.76 3.33 10.41
N GLY A 125 13.35 2.08 10.63
CA GLY A 125 13.04 1.54 11.95
C GLY A 125 11.71 2.02 12.56
N VAL A 126 10.88 2.76 11.82
CA VAL A 126 9.59 3.26 12.31
C VAL A 126 8.44 3.00 11.34
N LEU A 127 7.39 2.37 11.87
CA LEU A 127 6.16 2.03 11.17
C LEU A 127 5.00 2.90 11.69
N LYS A 128 4.16 3.42 10.78
CA LYS A 128 2.84 3.95 11.14
C LYS A 128 1.84 2.82 11.05
N GLY A 129 1.10 2.55 12.14
CA GLY A 129 0.08 1.52 12.20
C GLY A 129 -1.33 2.10 12.33
N THR A 130 -2.34 1.38 11.83
CA THR A 130 -3.75 1.67 12.05
C THR A 130 -4.51 0.38 12.37
N ASP A 131 -5.22 0.34 13.50
CA ASP A 131 -6.02 -0.82 13.89
C ASP A 131 -7.42 -0.78 13.26
N GLU A 132 -8.22 -1.83 13.50
CA GLU A 132 -9.60 -1.95 13.02
C GLU A 132 -10.50 -0.78 13.48
N ASP A 133 -10.23 -0.23 14.67
CA ASP A 133 -10.93 0.92 15.26
C ASP A 133 -10.45 2.28 14.71
N LYS A 134 -9.58 2.27 13.70
CA LYS A 134 -8.94 3.45 13.10
C LYS A 134 -8.07 4.24 14.07
N LYS A 135 -7.62 3.62 15.16
CA LYS A 135 -6.62 4.23 16.04
C LYS A 135 -5.25 4.12 15.39
N GLU A 136 -4.53 5.23 15.35
CA GLU A 136 -3.20 5.31 14.78
C GLU A 136 -2.11 5.13 15.84
N TYR A 137 -1.00 4.53 15.41
CA TYR A 137 0.16 4.25 16.25
C TYR A 137 1.45 4.57 15.48
N GLU A 138 2.49 4.93 16.21
CA GLU A 138 3.86 4.97 15.69
C GLU A 138 4.68 3.91 16.42
N PHE A 139 5.06 2.87 15.70
CA PHE A 139 5.82 1.75 16.23
C PHE A 139 7.30 1.87 15.88
N VAL A 140 8.16 1.51 16.83
CA VAL A 140 9.58 1.25 16.60
C VAL A 140 9.77 -0.25 16.41
N VAL A 141 10.60 -0.65 15.46
CA VAL A 141 10.99 -2.06 15.30
C VAL A 141 12.11 -2.44 16.27
N GLU A 142 11.92 -3.55 16.98
CA GLU A 142 12.89 -4.12 17.91
C GLU A 142 13.94 -4.97 17.17
#